data_AF-A0A090WY79-F1
#
_entry.id   AF-A0A090WY79-F1
#
_cell.length_a   1.000
_cell.length_b   1.000
_cell.length_c   1.000
_cell.angle_alpha   90.00
_cell.angle_beta   90.00
_cell.angle_gamma   90.00
#
_symmetry.space_group_name_H-M   'P 1'
#
loop_
_entity.id
_entity.type
_entity.pdbx_description
1 polymer ?
#
loop_
_entity_poly.entity_id
_entity_poly.type
_entity_poly.pdbx_seq_one_letter_code
_entity_poly.pdbx_strand_id
1 'polypeptide(L)'
;MNNVSNTNTEKTDIKVQAKLMGKAPILFNWDFNTKDAADSFNASAVLTDLEAETINPFLESQANVRALGRIHEMYFTIHGNNFKSTGDMKMKYEDFKFSILDEDQLGINKTLSALVNILTNDGSKTDANGYRYGDIAVERDRTKSFFNYLWLNTKDGLKNTVVGNGKK
;
A
#
# COMPACT_ATOMS: atom_id res chain seq x y z
N MET A 1 -5.21 -40.33 6.62
CA MET A 1 -4.48 -39.10 6.24
C MET A 1 -5.29 -37.92 6.77
N ASN A 2 -4.87 -37.28 7.86
CA ASN A 2 -5.63 -36.20 8.51
C ASN A 2 -4.81 -34.90 8.55
N ASN A 3 -4.35 -34.41 7.39
CA ASN A 3 -3.42 -33.28 7.32
C ASN A 3 -4.03 -31.98 6.76
N VAL A 4 -5.32 -31.73 7.02
CA VAL A 4 -5.93 -30.41 6.76
C VAL A 4 -6.75 -30.01 7.98
N SER A 5 -6.07 -29.50 9.01
CA SER A 5 -6.72 -28.84 10.15
C SER A 5 -6.46 -27.34 10.06
N ASN A 6 -7.53 -26.53 10.06
CA ASN A 6 -7.49 -25.06 10.02
C ASN A 6 -7.77 -24.44 11.41
N THR A 7 -7.78 -25.23 12.46
CA THR A 7 -8.09 -24.78 13.83
C THR A 7 -6.85 -24.93 14.71
N ASN A 8 -5.85 -24.09 14.45
CA ASN A 8 -4.78 -23.89 15.42
C ASN A 8 -5.28 -22.96 16.55
N THR A 9 -4.89 -23.23 17.79
CA THR A 9 -5.27 -22.41 18.96
C THR A 9 -4.39 -21.16 19.10
N GLU A 10 -3.32 -21.10 18.33
CA GLU A 10 -2.31 -20.06 18.38
C GLU A 10 -2.52 -19.04 17.27
N LYS A 11 -1.97 -17.85 17.50
CA LYS A 11 -1.88 -16.77 16.51
C LYS A 11 -1.23 -17.32 15.23
N THR A 12 -1.83 -17.02 14.09
CA THR A 12 -1.24 -17.33 12.78
C THR A 12 -0.30 -16.19 12.43
N ASP A 13 0.98 -16.49 12.24
CA ASP A 13 2.00 -15.55 11.82
C ASP A 13 2.54 -15.94 10.43
N ILE A 14 2.45 -15.01 9.49
CA ILE A 14 2.91 -15.17 8.11
C ILE A 14 4.03 -14.17 7.87
N LYS A 15 5.21 -14.66 7.48
CA LYS A 15 6.37 -13.85 7.11
C LYS A 15 6.74 -14.13 5.66
N VAL A 16 6.78 -13.09 4.85
CA VAL A 16 7.07 -13.17 3.42
C VAL A 16 8.30 -12.33 3.14
N GLN A 17 9.30 -12.94 2.51
CA GLN A 17 10.43 -12.25 1.90
C GLN A 17 10.36 -12.48 0.40
N ALA A 18 10.28 -11.40 -0.37
CA ALA A 18 10.11 -11.49 -1.81
C ALA A 18 10.77 -10.31 -2.54
N LYS A 19 10.65 -10.30 -3.86
CA LYS A 19 10.93 -9.13 -4.70
C LYS A 19 9.64 -8.70 -5.39
N LEU A 20 9.15 -7.52 -5.05
CA LEU A 20 8.00 -6.92 -5.72
C LEU A 20 8.33 -6.70 -7.20
N MET A 21 7.48 -7.23 -8.08
CA MET A 21 7.68 -7.24 -9.53
C MET A 21 9.05 -7.83 -9.96
N GLY A 22 9.62 -8.74 -9.16
CA GLY A 22 10.93 -9.34 -9.40
C GLY A 22 12.12 -8.39 -9.17
N LYS A 23 11.89 -7.13 -8.79
CA LYS A 23 12.92 -6.11 -8.63
C LYS A 23 13.15 -5.70 -7.18
N ALA A 24 12.17 -5.07 -6.55
CA ALA A 24 12.34 -4.35 -5.28
C ALA A 24 12.17 -5.30 -4.07
N PRO A 25 13.15 -5.44 -3.18
CA PRO A 25 13.01 -6.28 -1.98
C PRO A 25 11.86 -5.85 -1.08
N ILE A 26 11.04 -6.82 -0.67
CA ILE A 26 9.94 -6.61 0.28
C ILE A 26 10.01 -7.66 1.40
N LEU A 27 9.86 -7.18 2.63
CA LEU A 27 9.56 -7.98 3.81
C LEU A 27 8.14 -7.65 4.25
N PHE A 28 7.25 -8.63 4.28
CA PHE A 28 5.87 -8.47 4.70
C PHE A 28 5.56 -9.41 5.84
N ASN A 29 5.00 -8.88 6.93
CA ASN A 29 4.52 -9.68 8.04
C ASN A 29 3.02 -9.47 8.17
N TRP A 30 2.29 -10.56 8.35
CA TRP A 30 0.86 -10.51 8.60
C TRP A 30 0.53 -11.50 9.71
N ASP A 31 -0.23 -11.04 10.68
CA ASP A 31 -0.68 -11.86 11.76
C ASP A 31 -2.17 -11.66 12.08
N PHE A 32 -2.80 -12.74 12.52
CA PHE A 32 -4.22 -12.78 12.88
C PHE A 32 -4.53 -13.98 13.76
N ASN A 33 -5.69 -13.98 14.42
CA ASN A 33 -6.18 -15.11 15.19
C ASN A 33 -7.50 -15.62 14.57
N THR A 34 -7.54 -16.88 14.14
CA THR A 34 -8.72 -17.49 13.51
C THR A 34 -9.93 -17.63 14.43
N LYS A 35 -9.73 -17.51 15.75
CA LYS A 35 -10.80 -17.53 16.76
C LYS A 35 -11.27 -16.13 17.18
N ASP A 36 -10.61 -15.07 16.70
CA ASP A 36 -11.08 -13.73 17.00
C ASP A 36 -12.34 -13.42 16.19
N ALA A 37 -13.47 -13.28 16.88
CA ALA A 37 -14.76 -12.96 16.27
C ALA A 37 -14.80 -11.56 15.63
N ALA A 38 -13.84 -10.69 15.94
CA ALA A 38 -13.69 -9.41 15.24
C ALA A 38 -12.90 -9.53 13.92
N ASP A 39 -12.27 -10.67 13.65
CA ASP A 39 -11.31 -10.89 12.57
C ASP A 39 -10.16 -9.88 12.60
N SER A 40 -9.60 -9.59 13.79
CA SER A 40 -8.50 -8.63 13.92
C SER A 40 -7.22 -9.16 13.29
N PHE A 41 -6.49 -8.28 12.64
CA PHE A 41 -5.19 -8.56 12.05
C PHE A 41 -4.22 -7.38 12.19
N ASN A 42 -2.93 -7.72 12.15
CA ASN A 42 -1.85 -6.75 12.00
C ASN A 42 -1.06 -7.08 10.74
N ALA A 43 -0.80 -6.09 9.90
CA ALA A 43 0.05 -6.24 8.73
C ALA A 43 1.15 -5.17 8.75
N SER A 44 2.37 -5.53 8.41
CA SER A 44 3.47 -4.59 8.26
C SER A 44 4.32 -4.94 7.06
N ALA A 45 4.92 -3.92 6.45
CA ALA A 45 5.90 -4.14 5.39
C ALA A 45 7.09 -3.21 5.49
N VAL A 46 8.21 -3.69 4.96
CA VAL A 46 9.35 -2.90 4.55
C VAL A 46 9.59 -3.16 3.08
N LEU A 47 9.55 -2.11 2.27
CA LEU A 47 9.89 -2.13 0.86
C LEU A 47 11.09 -1.21 0.67
N THR A 48 12.13 -1.70 0.00
CA THR A 48 13.31 -0.92 -0.28
C THR A 48 13.58 -0.89 -1.77
N ASP A 49 14.14 0.23 -2.23
CA ASP A 49 14.71 0.36 -3.57
C ASP A 49 13.72 0.06 -4.73
N LEU A 50 12.55 0.71 -4.67
CA LEU A 50 11.54 0.61 -5.72
C LEU A 50 11.63 1.79 -6.70
N GLU A 51 11.88 1.49 -7.97
CA GLU A 51 11.50 2.36 -9.08
C GLU A 51 9.98 2.28 -9.26
N ALA A 52 9.27 3.37 -8.97
CA ALA A 52 7.80 3.40 -8.91
C ALA A 52 7.17 3.00 -10.25
N GLU A 53 7.84 3.26 -11.35
CA GLU A 53 7.46 2.88 -12.70
C GLU A 53 7.27 1.37 -12.86
N THR A 54 8.02 0.57 -12.10
CA THR A 54 7.98 -0.89 -12.19
C THR A 54 6.62 -1.46 -11.76
N ILE A 55 5.88 -0.77 -10.90
CA ILE A 55 4.55 -1.22 -10.44
C ILE A 55 3.39 -0.66 -11.28
N ASN A 56 3.66 0.23 -12.25
CA ASN A 56 2.62 0.85 -13.06
C ASN A 56 1.70 -0.16 -13.80
N PRO A 57 2.17 -1.29 -14.35
CA PRO A 57 1.26 -2.26 -14.98
C PRO A 57 0.15 -2.75 -14.04
N PHE A 58 0.45 -2.89 -12.75
CA PHE A 58 -0.53 -3.24 -11.72
C PHE A 58 -1.41 -2.04 -11.36
N LEU A 59 -0.79 -0.88 -11.10
CA LEU A 59 -1.49 0.33 -10.69
C LEU A 59 -2.51 0.83 -11.74
N GLU A 60 -2.13 0.78 -13.01
CA GLU A 60 -2.98 1.20 -14.12
C GLU A 60 -4.16 0.24 -14.27
N SER A 61 -3.90 -1.06 -14.21
CA SER A 61 -4.96 -2.08 -14.36
C SER A 61 -5.95 -2.11 -13.20
N GLN A 62 -5.50 -1.88 -11.96
CA GLN A 62 -6.32 -2.13 -10.76
C GLN A 62 -6.88 -0.86 -10.13
N ALA A 63 -6.26 0.29 -10.38
CA ALA A 63 -6.62 1.53 -9.71
C ALA A 63 -6.66 2.75 -10.61
N ASN A 64 -6.35 2.58 -11.91
CA ASN A 64 -6.26 3.67 -12.88
C ASN A 64 -5.35 4.80 -12.36
N VAL A 65 -4.18 4.42 -11.83
CA VAL A 65 -3.18 5.35 -11.30
C VAL A 65 -1.80 5.05 -11.87
N ARG A 66 -0.94 6.07 -11.87
CA ARG A 66 0.47 5.96 -12.28
C ARG A 66 1.36 6.58 -11.22
N ALA A 67 2.49 5.94 -10.97
CA ALA A 67 3.55 6.44 -10.12
C ALA A 67 4.87 6.59 -10.90
N LEU A 68 5.64 7.62 -10.56
CA LEU A 68 6.99 7.88 -11.08
C LEU A 68 7.93 8.22 -9.92
N GLY A 69 9.22 8.03 -10.12
CA GLY A 69 10.27 8.37 -9.16
C GLY A 69 10.79 7.15 -8.38
N ARG A 70 11.63 7.42 -7.37
CA ARG A 70 12.34 6.37 -6.64
C ARG A 70 11.93 6.37 -5.18
N ILE A 71 11.42 5.23 -4.70
CA ILE A 71 11.19 4.98 -3.28
C ILE A 71 12.42 4.25 -2.74
N HIS A 72 13.20 4.93 -1.90
CA HIS A 72 14.34 4.33 -1.24
C HIS A 72 13.86 3.35 -0.16
N GLU A 73 12.92 3.81 0.67
CA GLU A 73 12.36 3.01 1.76
C GLU A 73 10.89 3.39 1.96
N MET A 74 10.05 2.37 2.10
CA MET A 74 8.66 2.52 2.50
C MET A 74 8.35 1.52 3.61
N TYR A 75 7.72 2.02 4.65
CA TYR A 75 7.26 1.24 5.78
C TYR A 75 5.78 1.48 5.96
N PHE A 76 5.01 0.45 6.27
CA PHE A 76 3.67 0.62 6.80
C PHE A 76 3.39 -0.36 7.93
N THR A 77 2.48 0.04 8.80
CA THR A 77 1.81 -0.82 9.77
C THR A 77 0.31 -0.58 9.66
N ILE A 78 -0.46 -1.66 9.60
CA ILE A 78 -1.92 -1.65 9.53
C ILE A 78 -2.43 -2.51 10.68
N HIS A 79 -3.34 -1.94 11.44
CA HIS A 79 -4.15 -2.62 12.44
C HIS A 79 -5.60 -2.58 11.95
N GLY A 80 -6.23 -3.74 11.76
CA GLY A 80 -7.56 -3.77 11.20
C GLY A 80 -8.39 -4.94 11.69
N ASN A 81 -9.66 -4.89 11.34
CA ASN A 81 -10.62 -5.96 11.60
C ASN A 81 -11.58 -6.11 10.41
N ASN A 82 -12.67 -6.85 10.58
CA ASN A 82 -13.67 -7.08 9.52
C ASN A 82 -14.44 -5.82 9.08
N PHE A 83 -14.25 -4.67 9.72
CA PHE A 83 -15.02 -3.45 9.44
C PHE A 83 -14.16 -2.26 9.04
N LYS A 84 -13.04 -2.05 9.75
CA LYS A 84 -12.20 -0.86 9.56
C LYS A 84 -10.76 -1.12 9.99
N SER A 85 -9.87 -0.26 9.53
CA SER A 85 -8.46 -0.32 9.82
C SER A 85 -7.89 1.07 9.98
N THR A 86 -6.84 1.11 10.79
CA THR A 86 -6.01 2.28 11.00
C THR A 86 -4.55 1.90 10.88
N GLY A 87 -3.68 2.86 10.67
CA GLY A 87 -2.26 2.57 10.58
C GLY A 87 -1.43 3.79 10.28
N ASP A 88 -0.16 3.54 10.04
CA ASP A 88 0.81 4.54 9.68
C ASP A 88 1.69 4.05 8.53
N MET A 89 2.10 5.00 7.71
CA MET A 89 3.08 4.83 6.67
C MET A 89 4.18 5.86 6.86
N LYS A 90 5.42 5.46 6.61
CA LYS A 90 6.51 6.39 6.35
C LYS A 90 7.26 6.03 5.08
N MET A 91 7.68 7.04 4.34
CA MET A 91 8.35 6.84 3.05
C MET A 91 9.48 7.84 2.89
N LYS A 92 10.62 7.35 2.38
CA LYS A 92 11.75 8.13 1.92
C LYS A 92 11.88 7.92 0.41
N TYR A 93 11.80 9.00 -0.35
CA TYR A 93 11.71 8.95 -1.80
C TYR A 93 12.35 10.18 -2.46
N GLU A 94 12.62 10.04 -3.75
CA GLU A 94 13.16 11.08 -4.63
C GLU A 94 12.25 11.20 -5.86
N ASP A 95 11.93 12.45 -6.23
CA ASP A 95 11.10 12.80 -7.40
C ASP A 95 9.77 12.03 -7.53
N PHE A 96 9.17 11.64 -6.39
CA PHE A 96 7.96 10.82 -6.42
C PHE A 96 6.76 11.63 -6.89
N LYS A 97 6.06 11.08 -7.89
CA LYS A 97 4.81 11.61 -8.41
C LYS A 97 3.77 10.51 -8.42
N PHE A 98 2.58 10.83 -7.91
CA PHE A 98 1.42 9.94 -7.97
C PHE A 98 0.30 10.67 -8.70
N SER A 99 -0.24 10.05 -9.75
CA SER A 99 -1.25 10.65 -10.60
C SER A 99 -2.42 9.68 -10.79
N ILE A 100 -3.63 10.21 -10.67
CA ILE A 100 -4.84 9.50 -11.06
C ILE A 100 -4.97 9.70 -12.57
N LEU A 101 -5.13 8.59 -13.30
CA LEU A 101 -5.47 8.63 -14.71
C LEU A 101 -6.98 8.87 -14.77
N ASP A 102 -7.41 9.86 -15.55
CA ASP A 102 -8.84 10.04 -15.81
C ASP A 102 -9.27 9.02 -16.87
N GLU A 103 -10.35 8.30 -16.60
CA GLU A 103 -10.94 7.34 -17.54
C GLU A 103 -12.00 8.09 -18.34
N ASP A 104 -11.67 8.50 -19.57
CA ASP A 104 -12.73 8.73 -20.54
C ASP A 104 -13.46 7.40 -20.74
N GLN A 105 -14.74 7.42 -20.36
CA GLN A 105 -15.62 6.29 -20.13
C GLN A 105 -15.61 5.28 -21.29
N LEU A 106 -15.61 3.99 -20.96
CA LEU A 106 -16.08 2.89 -21.82
C LEU A 106 -15.46 2.86 -23.24
N GLY A 107 -14.34 2.15 -23.37
CA GLY A 107 -14.02 1.49 -24.64
C GLY A 107 -12.88 2.13 -25.43
N ILE A 108 -11.65 1.76 -25.03
CA ILE A 108 -10.57 1.36 -25.94
C ILE A 108 -10.31 2.32 -27.13
N ASN A 109 -9.44 3.33 -26.94
CA ASN A 109 -8.30 3.61 -27.84
C ASN A 109 -7.37 4.77 -27.38
N LYS A 110 -6.20 4.38 -26.86
CA LYS A 110 -4.82 4.71 -27.31
C LYS A 110 -4.28 6.15 -27.45
N THR A 111 -4.74 7.13 -26.68
CA THR A 111 -3.89 8.31 -26.39
C THR A 111 -4.03 8.70 -24.92
N LEU A 112 -3.21 8.10 -24.05
CA LEU A 112 -3.15 8.45 -22.62
C LEU A 112 -2.68 9.90 -22.44
N SER A 113 -3.63 10.82 -22.36
CA SER A 113 -3.45 12.20 -21.91
C SER A 113 -4.73 12.57 -21.15
N ALA A 114 -4.75 13.13 -19.94
CA ALA A 114 -3.78 14.01 -19.29
C ALA A 114 -3.69 13.82 -17.76
N LEU A 115 -2.59 14.30 -17.18
CA LEU A 115 -2.27 14.26 -15.74
C LEU A 115 -3.21 15.16 -14.93
N VAL A 116 -4.02 14.56 -14.04
CA VAL A 116 -4.92 15.27 -13.12
C VAL A 116 -4.30 15.25 -11.71
N ASN A 117 -4.08 16.44 -11.15
CA ASN A 117 -3.42 16.73 -9.85
C ASN A 117 -2.11 15.95 -9.60
N ILE A 118 -1.04 16.38 -10.26
CA ILE A 118 0.32 15.94 -9.91
C ILE A 118 0.65 16.46 -8.51
N LEU A 119 0.69 15.55 -7.55
CA LEU A 119 1.29 15.83 -6.24
C LEU A 119 2.79 15.65 -6.37
N THR A 120 3.46 16.72 -6.80
CA THR A 120 4.91 16.82 -6.85
C THR A 120 5.41 17.31 -5.50
N ASN A 121 6.26 16.53 -4.84
CA ASN A 121 6.99 16.99 -3.67
C ASN A 121 8.47 16.66 -3.88
N ASP A 122 9.31 17.69 -3.81
CA ASP A 122 10.77 17.65 -3.99
C ASP A 122 11.53 17.06 -2.78
N GLY A 123 10.81 16.58 -1.75
CA GLY A 123 11.41 16.04 -0.53
C GLY A 123 11.70 17.10 0.54
N SER A 124 11.33 18.37 0.33
CA SER A 124 11.63 19.48 1.25
C SER A 124 10.94 19.39 2.62
N LYS A 125 9.83 18.67 2.72
CA LYS A 125 9.08 18.48 3.97
C LYS A 125 9.32 17.08 4.54
N THR A 126 10.49 16.84 5.10
CA THR A 126 10.88 15.54 5.69
C THR A 126 11.29 15.71 7.16
N ASP A 127 11.34 14.59 7.90
CA ASP A 127 12.06 14.56 9.18
C ASP A 127 13.58 14.64 8.97
N ALA A 128 14.34 14.62 10.06
CA ALA A 128 15.80 14.66 10.01
C ALA A 128 16.45 13.49 9.25
N ASN A 129 15.72 12.39 9.02
CA ASN A 129 16.19 11.20 8.32
C ASN A 129 15.73 11.14 6.85
N GLY A 130 14.92 12.10 6.41
CA GLY A 130 14.37 12.15 5.06
C GLY A 130 13.03 11.42 4.91
N TYR A 131 12.34 11.07 5.99
CA TYR A 131 11.03 10.43 5.94
C TYR A 131 9.89 11.44 5.92
N ARG A 132 8.86 11.06 5.18
CA ARG A 132 7.51 11.64 5.24
C ARG A 132 6.58 10.63 5.87
N TYR A 133 5.51 11.12 6.49
CA TYR A 133 4.56 10.31 7.23
C TYR A 133 3.15 10.52 6.69
N GLY A 134 2.35 9.47 6.74
CA GLY A 134 0.93 9.50 6.43
C GLY A 134 0.18 8.51 7.29
N ASP A 135 -0.98 8.92 7.78
CA ASP A 135 -1.90 8.02 8.48
C ASP A 135 -2.67 7.17 7.48
N ILE A 136 -3.18 6.04 7.96
CA ILE A 136 -4.08 5.15 7.23
C ILE A 136 -5.40 5.10 8.00
N ALA A 137 -6.51 5.32 7.31
CA ALA A 137 -7.85 5.10 7.87
C ALA A 137 -8.80 4.62 6.76
N VAL A 138 -9.22 3.36 6.84
CA VAL A 138 -10.00 2.72 5.76
C VAL A 138 -11.18 1.94 6.34
N GLU A 139 -12.35 2.10 5.71
CA GLU A 139 -13.50 1.23 5.91
C GLU A 139 -13.49 0.06 4.92
N ARG A 140 -13.78 -1.14 5.40
CA ARG A 140 -13.76 -2.36 4.59
C ARG A 140 -15.07 -2.52 3.82
N ASP A 141 -14.96 -2.62 2.49
CA ASP A 141 -16.02 -3.23 1.68
C ASP A 141 -15.98 -4.76 1.83
N ARG A 142 -16.89 -5.28 2.66
CA ARG A 142 -16.98 -6.73 2.95
C ARG A 142 -17.51 -7.55 1.76
N THR A 143 -17.99 -6.93 0.68
CA THR A 143 -18.33 -7.62 -0.57
C THR A 143 -17.10 -7.91 -1.44
N LYS A 144 -15.94 -7.32 -1.10
CA LYS A 144 -14.67 -7.49 -1.81
C LYS A 144 -13.71 -8.39 -1.04
N SER A 145 -12.65 -8.81 -1.72
CA SER A 145 -11.62 -9.66 -1.12
C SER A 145 -10.85 -8.95 -0.02
N PHE A 146 -10.22 -9.72 0.87
CA PHE A 146 -9.27 -9.17 1.85
C PHE A 146 -8.09 -8.44 1.19
N PHE A 147 -7.66 -8.88 0.00
CA PHE A 147 -6.59 -8.22 -0.74
C PHE A 147 -6.99 -6.84 -1.27
N ASN A 148 -8.26 -6.64 -1.66
CA ASN A 148 -8.77 -5.31 -1.96
C ASN A 148 -8.64 -4.39 -0.74
N TYR A 149 -8.94 -4.91 0.43
CA TYR A 149 -8.83 -4.13 1.67
C TYR A 149 -7.39 -3.76 2.02
N LEU A 150 -6.43 -4.69 1.89
CA LEU A 150 -5.01 -4.36 2.01
C LEU A 150 -4.58 -3.30 1.00
N TRP A 151 -5.02 -3.42 -0.25
CA TRP A 151 -4.74 -2.43 -1.29
C TRP A 151 -5.25 -1.03 -0.94
N LEU A 152 -6.49 -0.91 -0.45
CA LEU A 152 -7.05 0.38 -0.04
C LEU A 152 -6.24 1.03 1.09
N ASN A 153 -5.77 0.25 2.06
CA ASN A 153 -4.90 0.75 3.14
C ASN A 153 -3.58 1.29 2.59
N THR A 154 -2.92 0.53 1.70
CA THR A 154 -1.68 0.99 1.04
C THR A 154 -1.91 2.26 0.22
N LYS A 155 -3.03 2.34 -0.51
CA LYS A 155 -3.40 3.51 -1.31
C LYS A 155 -3.63 4.75 -0.44
N ASP A 156 -4.35 4.61 0.67
CA ASP A 156 -4.63 5.72 1.59
C ASP A 156 -3.35 6.22 2.26
N GLY A 157 -2.53 5.31 2.80
CA GLY A 157 -1.25 5.66 3.40
C GLY A 157 -0.30 6.33 2.41
N LEU A 158 -0.25 5.85 1.16
CA LEU A 158 0.56 6.46 0.10
C LEU A 158 0.08 7.88 -0.19
N LYS A 159 -1.23 8.06 -0.38
CA LYS A 159 -1.83 9.38 -0.61
C LYS A 159 -1.50 10.35 0.52
N ASN A 160 -1.71 9.95 1.77
CA ASN A 160 -1.49 10.81 2.92
C ASN A 160 0.00 11.11 3.15
N THR A 161 0.90 10.16 2.86
CA THR A 161 2.35 10.39 2.93
C THR A 161 2.83 11.39 1.88
N VAL A 162 2.24 11.35 0.68
CA VAL A 162 2.61 12.26 -0.42
C VAL A 162 2.01 13.65 -0.21
N VAL A 163 0.73 13.75 0.18
CA VAL A 163 0.01 15.02 0.39
C VAL A 163 0.36 15.69 1.73
N GLY A 164 0.77 14.90 2.73
CA GLY A 164 0.94 15.35 4.11
C GLY A 164 1.98 16.46 4.30
N ASN A 165 1.99 17.05 5.50
CA ASN A 165 2.96 18.09 5.86
C ASN A 165 4.36 17.54 6.19
N GLY A 166 4.56 16.21 6.16
CA GLY A 166 5.83 15.55 6.40
C GLY A 166 6.21 15.38 7.87
N LYS A 167 5.29 15.63 8.81
CA LYS A 167 5.53 15.51 10.26
C LYS A 167 4.46 14.63 10.91
N LYS A 168 4.86 13.91 11.95
CA LYS A 168 3.96 13.14 12.83
C LYS A 168 3.35 14.05 13.89
#